data_AF-A0A1B0CKP1-F1
#
_entry.id   AF-A0A1B0CKP1-F1
#
_cell.length_a   1.000
_cell.length_b   1.000
_cell.length_c   1.000
_cell.angle_alpha   90.00
_cell.angle_beta   90.00
_cell.angle_gamma   90.00
#
_symmetry.space_group_name_H-M   'P 1'
#
loop_
_entity.id
_entity.type
_entity.pdbx_description
1 polymer ?
#
loop_
_entity_poly.entity_id
_entity_poly.type
_entity_poly.pdbx_seq_one_letter_code
_entity_poly.pdbx_strand_id
1 'polypeptide(L)'
;MEKHPFFMKRLPEVGEEVDPLVEGIQQLKYDPLENTPEELAGSYKEDGNFHMKHRKYRISIISYTEGIKAKCDNAELNAALYNNRSAAHFFLKNYRSALLDAQKAVELKPDYIKALFRAVKCAEALQKYDLCIELCDQLLTKDSTHIDTLTIRQNCSTKKVQKEHEDRKRAAQQKKKLAEEQKVIEN
;
A
#
# COMPACT_ATOMS: atom_id res chain seq x y z
N MET A 1 16.31 37.35 6.53
CA MET A 1 16.01 37.01 5.12
C MET A 1 16.03 35.52 4.83
N GLU A 2 17.01 34.73 5.30
CA GLU A 2 17.05 33.27 5.02
C GLU A 2 15.93 32.44 5.66
N LYS A 3 15.24 33.00 6.67
CA LYS A 3 14.05 32.38 7.32
C LYS A 3 12.73 32.68 6.60
N HIS A 4 12.72 33.52 5.55
CA HIS A 4 11.49 33.85 4.83
C HIS A 4 11.11 32.73 3.86
N PRO A 5 9.83 32.27 3.81
CA PRO A 5 9.40 31.08 3.06
C PRO A 5 9.88 31.04 1.60
N PHE A 6 9.82 32.16 0.91
CA PHE A 6 10.22 32.27 -0.50
C PHE A 6 11.73 32.15 -0.75
N PHE A 7 12.55 32.33 0.28
CA PHE A 7 14.01 32.34 0.18
C PHE A 7 14.67 31.24 1.04
N MET A 8 13.87 30.29 1.56
CA MET A 8 14.37 29.18 2.35
C MET A 8 15.20 28.22 1.50
N LYS A 9 16.45 27.99 1.92
CA LYS A 9 17.35 26.98 1.32
C LYS A 9 17.08 25.56 1.83
N ARG A 10 16.49 25.45 3.03
CA ARG A 10 16.09 24.20 3.67
C ARG A 10 14.84 24.42 4.52
N LEU A 11 14.05 23.37 4.70
CA LEU A 11 12.92 23.37 5.62
C LEU A 11 13.42 23.43 7.08
N PRO A 12 12.71 24.11 8.00
CA PRO A 12 13.01 24.09 9.43
C PRO A 12 12.99 22.66 9.99
N GLU A 13 13.94 22.33 10.86
CA GLU A 13 13.95 21.04 11.55
C GLU A 13 13.02 21.03 12.77
N VAL A 14 12.65 19.84 13.25
CA VAL A 14 11.74 19.69 14.40
C VAL A 14 12.38 20.31 15.64
N GLY A 15 11.78 21.41 16.15
CA GLY A 15 12.27 22.16 17.30
C GLY A 15 13.01 23.47 16.96
N GLU A 16 13.25 23.75 15.68
CA GLU A 16 13.72 25.07 15.24
C GLU A 16 12.54 26.07 15.19
N GLU A 17 12.78 27.33 15.55
CA GLU A 17 11.78 28.40 15.43
C GLU A 17 11.37 28.58 13.96
N VAL A 18 10.09 28.36 13.71
CA VAL A 18 9.46 28.54 12.41
C VAL A 18 9.13 30.02 12.24
N ASP A 19 9.40 30.60 11.07
CA ASP A 19 9.00 31.98 10.77
C ASP A 19 7.47 32.11 10.87
N PRO A 20 6.91 33.15 11.54
CA PRO A 20 5.47 33.32 11.69
C PRO A 20 4.69 33.27 10.38
N LEU A 21 5.31 33.69 9.26
CA LEU A 21 4.68 33.61 7.95
C LEU A 21 4.54 32.16 7.45
N VAL A 22 5.53 31.30 7.73
CA VAL A 22 5.46 29.87 7.41
C VAL A 22 4.41 29.18 8.26
N GLU A 23 4.33 29.54 9.54
CA GLU A 23 3.28 29.04 10.43
C GLU A 23 1.89 29.45 9.93
N GLY A 24 1.69 30.72 9.55
CA GLY A 24 0.44 31.19 8.98
C GLY A 24 0.05 30.46 7.69
N ILE A 25 1.02 30.20 6.79
CA ILE A 25 0.76 29.41 5.57
C ILE A 25 0.39 27.96 5.91
N GLN A 26 1.03 27.35 6.90
CA GLN A 26 0.70 26.00 7.35
C GLN A 26 -0.69 25.92 7.97
N GLN A 27 -1.07 26.91 8.79
CA GLN A 27 -2.42 27.00 9.35
C GLN A 27 -3.46 27.10 8.23
N LEU A 28 -3.30 28.04 7.29
CA LEU A 28 -4.23 28.18 6.17
C LEU A 28 -4.43 26.87 5.37
N LYS A 29 -3.37 26.06 5.24
CA LYS A 29 -3.42 24.82 4.47
C LYS A 29 -3.97 23.61 5.23
N TYR A 30 -3.71 23.52 6.54
CA TYR A 30 -3.97 22.30 7.31
C TYR A 30 -4.95 22.47 8.47
N ASP A 31 -5.37 23.70 8.79
CA ASP A 31 -6.32 23.96 9.87
C ASP A 31 -7.69 23.35 9.51
N PRO A 32 -8.21 22.41 10.32
CA PRO A 32 -9.53 21.82 10.13
C PRO A 32 -10.71 22.80 10.30
N LEU A 33 -10.49 23.98 10.90
CA LEU A 33 -11.52 25.02 11.04
C LEU A 33 -11.66 25.87 9.77
N GLU A 34 -10.57 26.05 9.05
CA GLU A 34 -10.51 26.87 7.83
C GLU A 34 -10.75 26.04 6.56
N ASN A 35 -10.58 24.72 6.62
CA ASN A 35 -10.69 23.82 5.46
C ASN A 35 -11.74 22.74 5.68
N THR A 36 -12.48 22.42 4.61
CA THR A 36 -13.36 21.25 4.62
C THR A 36 -12.54 19.95 4.70
N PRO A 37 -13.13 18.85 5.21
CA PRO A 37 -12.49 17.53 5.20
C PRO A 37 -11.99 17.09 3.81
N GLU A 38 -12.70 17.48 2.74
CA GLU A 38 -12.33 17.16 1.37
C GLU A 38 -11.13 17.98 0.88
N GLU A 39 -11.09 19.28 1.17
CA GLU A 39 -9.95 20.15 0.85
C GLU A 39 -8.69 19.73 1.62
N LEU A 40 -8.85 19.36 2.89
CA LEU A 40 -7.76 18.87 3.72
C LEU A 40 -7.20 17.54 3.17
N ALA A 41 -8.08 16.60 2.84
CA ALA A 41 -7.72 15.34 2.19
C ALA A 41 -7.03 15.57 0.83
N GLY A 42 -7.51 16.55 0.06
CA GLY A 42 -6.93 16.99 -1.20
C GLY A 42 -5.51 17.53 -1.05
N SER A 43 -5.31 18.46 -0.11
CA SER A 43 -4.01 19.06 0.20
C SER A 43 -2.99 17.99 0.61
N TYR A 44 -3.37 17.08 1.51
CA TYR A 44 -2.50 15.98 1.93
C TYR A 44 -2.20 14.98 0.81
N LYS A 45 -3.16 14.73 -0.10
CA LYS A 45 -2.92 13.92 -1.30
C LYS A 45 -1.86 14.58 -2.20
N GLU A 46 -1.95 15.88 -2.41
CA GLU A 46 -0.98 16.63 -3.22
C GLU A 46 0.42 16.58 -2.62
N ASP A 47 0.54 16.77 -1.31
CA ASP A 47 1.80 16.63 -0.59
C ASP A 47 2.37 15.23 -0.71
N GLY A 48 1.54 14.21 -0.51
CA GLY A 48 1.95 12.83 -0.69
C GLY A 48 2.46 12.58 -2.11
N ASN A 49 1.77 13.11 -3.13
CA ASN A 49 2.16 12.98 -4.53
C ASN A 49 3.49 13.69 -4.82
N PHE A 50 3.72 14.87 -4.25
CA PHE A 50 4.99 15.57 -4.33
C PHE A 50 6.11 14.71 -3.76
N HIS A 51 5.95 14.19 -2.54
CA HIS A 51 6.94 13.30 -1.92
C HIS A 51 7.16 12.01 -2.70
N MET A 52 6.11 11.43 -3.31
CA MET A 52 6.23 10.26 -4.18
C MET A 52 7.09 10.54 -5.41
N LYS A 53 6.91 11.69 -6.07
CA LYS A 53 7.74 12.11 -7.23
C LYS A 53 9.22 12.21 -6.85
N HIS A 54 9.51 12.64 -5.63
CA HIS A 54 10.86 12.73 -5.08
C HIS A 54 11.35 11.45 -4.38
N ARG A 55 10.65 10.32 -4.54
CA ARG A 55 10.98 9.01 -3.94
C ARG A 55 11.08 9.03 -2.41
N LYS A 56 10.48 10.02 -1.76
CA LYS A 56 10.41 10.16 -0.29
C LYS A 56 9.22 9.35 0.25
N TYR A 57 9.26 8.03 0.08
CA TYR A 57 8.10 7.15 0.33
C TYR A 57 7.61 7.14 1.78
N ARG A 58 8.50 7.31 2.77
CA ARG A 58 8.10 7.35 4.18
C ARG A 58 7.26 8.60 4.47
N ILE A 59 7.66 9.74 3.92
CA ILE A 59 6.96 11.01 4.12
C ILE A 59 5.63 10.98 3.36
N SER A 60 5.59 10.43 2.14
CA SER A 60 4.33 10.30 1.41
C SER A 60 3.31 9.43 2.14
N ILE A 61 3.73 8.35 2.82
CA ILE A 61 2.84 7.54 3.67
C ILE A 61 2.20 8.38 4.77
N ILE A 62 2.99 9.24 5.43
CA ILE A 62 2.49 10.14 6.47
C ILE A 62 1.44 11.08 5.87
N SER A 63 1.77 11.78 4.77
CA SER A 63 0.84 12.70 4.11
C SER A 63 -0.46 12.01 3.72
N TYR A 64 -0.42 10.86 3.04
CA TYR A 64 -1.65 10.14 2.68
C TYR A 64 -2.44 9.65 3.90
N THR A 65 -1.75 9.31 5.00
CA THR A 65 -2.41 8.89 6.25
C THR A 65 -3.14 10.05 6.90
N GLU A 66 -2.57 11.25 6.93
CA GLU A 66 -3.28 12.45 7.40
C GLU A 66 -4.47 12.80 6.48
N GLY A 67 -4.32 12.65 5.16
CA GLY A 67 -5.43 12.80 4.22
C GLY A 67 -6.58 11.82 4.49
N ILE A 68 -6.28 10.56 4.82
CA ILE A 68 -7.29 9.57 5.19
C ILE A 68 -7.95 9.90 6.55
N LYS A 69 -7.18 10.45 7.50
CA LYS A 69 -7.70 10.86 8.82
C LYS A 69 -8.64 12.06 8.74
N ALA A 70 -8.56 12.87 7.68
CA ALA A 70 -9.53 13.94 7.43
C ALA A 70 -10.96 13.40 7.25
N LYS A 71 -11.13 12.10 6.92
CA LYS A 71 -12.43 11.43 6.81
C LYS A 71 -13.42 12.17 5.91
N CYS A 72 -12.98 12.56 4.71
CA CYS A 72 -13.89 13.12 3.71
C CYS A 72 -14.91 12.06 3.23
N ASP A 73 -16.11 12.49 2.85
CA ASP A 73 -17.15 11.58 2.33
C ASP A 73 -16.95 11.23 0.84
N ASN A 74 -15.96 11.82 0.18
CA ASN A 74 -15.66 11.56 -1.22
C ASN A 74 -14.95 10.21 -1.40
N ALA A 75 -15.70 9.21 -1.87
CA ALA A 75 -15.21 7.86 -2.11
C ALA A 75 -14.06 7.81 -3.15
N GLU A 76 -14.11 8.64 -4.20
CA GLU A 76 -13.05 8.68 -5.21
C GLU A 76 -11.74 9.23 -4.66
N LEU A 77 -11.82 10.29 -3.84
CA LEU A 77 -10.67 10.88 -3.18
C LEU A 77 -10.04 9.90 -2.18
N ASN A 78 -10.87 9.26 -1.35
CA ASN A 78 -10.41 8.23 -0.43
C ASN A 78 -9.77 7.05 -1.18
N ALA A 79 -10.39 6.56 -2.26
CA ALA A 79 -9.81 5.50 -3.08
C ALA A 79 -8.42 5.89 -3.62
N ALA A 80 -8.26 7.13 -4.10
CA ALA A 80 -6.98 7.64 -4.56
C ALA A 80 -5.92 7.72 -3.44
N LEU A 81 -6.30 8.17 -2.24
CA LEU A 81 -5.41 8.21 -1.07
C LEU A 81 -4.91 6.81 -0.70
N TYR A 82 -5.80 5.83 -0.59
CA TYR A 82 -5.44 4.43 -0.31
C TYR A 82 -4.57 3.83 -1.43
N ASN A 83 -4.90 4.06 -2.71
CA ASN A 83 -4.09 3.57 -3.82
C ASN A 83 -2.68 4.20 -3.85
N ASN A 84 -2.56 5.47 -3.48
CA ASN A 84 -1.26 6.14 -3.47
C ASN A 84 -0.43 5.74 -2.24
N ARG A 85 -1.07 5.54 -1.08
CA ARG A 85 -0.40 5.02 0.12
C ARG A 85 0.07 3.58 -0.06
N SER A 86 -0.75 2.72 -0.69
CA SER A 86 -0.30 1.37 -1.08
C SER A 86 0.89 1.41 -2.02
N ALA A 87 0.97 2.41 -2.92
CA ALA A 87 2.13 2.58 -3.79
C ALA A 87 3.41 2.88 -3.01
N ALA A 88 3.34 3.81 -2.06
CA ALA A 88 4.46 4.15 -1.21
C ALA A 88 4.92 2.95 -0.36
N HIS A 89 3.97 2.20 0.22
CA HIS A 89 4.27 0.96 0.94
C HIS A 89 4.91 -0.10 0.03
N PHE A 90 4.43 -0.25 -1.21
CA PHE A 90 4.99 -1.21 -2.16
C PHE A 90 6.46 -0.90 -2.47
N PHE A 91 6.82 0.36 -2.70
CA PHE A 91 8.22 0.76 -2.94
C PHE A 91 9.12 0.53 -1.73
N LEU A 92 8.57 0.59 -0.51
CA LEU A 92 9.27 0.22 0.72
C LEU A 92 9.29 -1.29 1.01
N LYS A 93 8.72 -2.12 0.12
CA LYS A 93 8.55 -3.58 0.29
C LYS A 93 7.66 -3.96 1.49
N ASN A 94 6.82 -3.04 1.95
CA ASN A 94 5.81 -3.29 2.97
C ASN A 94 4.57 -3.95 2.35
N TYR A 95 4.75 -5.13 1.75
CA TYR A 95 3.73 -5.74 0.88
C TYR A 95 2.41 -6.05 1.59
N ARG A 96 2.41 -6.32 2.91
CA ARG A 96 1.19 -6.53 3.68
C ARG A 96 0.36 -5.26 3.79
N SER A 97 0.97 -4.15 4.19
CA SER A 97 0.31 -2.84 4.27
C SER A 97 -0.13 -2.36 2.89
N ALA A 98 0.72 -2.56 1.88
CA ALA A 98 0.39 -2.21 0.50
C ALA A 98 -0.83 -2.99 -0.02
N LEU A 99 -0.92 -4.29 0.29
CA LEU A 99 -2.06 -5.11 -0.10
C LEU A 99 -3.37 -4.63 0.55
N LEU A 100 -3.35 -4.36 1.86
CA LEU A 100 -4.53 -3.89 2.59
C LEU A 100 -5.05 -2.56 2.03
N ASP A 101 -4.16 -1.61 1.81
CA ASP A 101 -4.50 -0.31 1.24
C ASP A 101 -5.01 -0.45 -0.21
N ALA A 102 -4.40 -1.31 -1.02
CA ALA A 102 -4.85 -1.55 -2.39
C ALA A 102 -6.24 -2.19 -2.43
N GLN A 103 -6.51 -3.15 -1.55
CA GLN A 103 -7.85 -3.76 -1.41
C GLN A 103 -8.89 -2.73 -0.96
N LYS A 104 -8.54 -1.85 -0.01
CA LYS A 104 -9.46 -0.79 0.42
C LYS A 104 -9.77 0.21 -0.70
N ALA A 105 -8.78 0.54 -1.53
CA ALA A 105 -9.00 1.38 -2.70
C ALA A 105 -9.93 0.72 -3.73
N VAL A 106 -9.83 -0.61 -3.92
CA VAL A 106 -10.74 -1.37 -4.81
C VAL A 106 -12.15 -1.48 -4.21
N GLU A 107 -12.28 -1.64 -2.89
CA GLU A 107 -13.58 -1.63 -2.21
C GLU A 107 -14.32 -0.30 -2.43
N LEU A 108 -13.61 0.83 -2.34
CA LEU A 108 -14.16 2.17 -2.56
C LEU A 108 -14.41 2.47 -4.03
N LYS A 109 -13.56 1.95 -4.93
CA LYS A 109 -13.67 2.12 -6.38
C LYS A 109 -13.40 0.77 -7.07
N PRO A 110 -14.45 -0.03 -7.34
CA PRO A 110 -14.31 -1.36 -7.93
C PRO A 110 -13.60 -1.39 -9.28
N ASP A 111 -13.69 -0.32 -10.06
CA ASP A 111 -13.04 -0.19 -11.38
C ASP A 111 -11.63 0.39 -11.32
N TYR A 112 -11.01 0.43 -10.13
CA TYR A 112 -9.68 1.00 -9.96
C TYR A 112 -8.57 0.03 -10.38
N ILE A 113 -8.38 -0.10 -11.70
CA ILE A 113 -7.39 -0.99 -12.34
C ILE A 113 -5.98 -0.87 -11.73
N LYS A 114 -5.51 0.36 -11.46
CA LYS A 114 -4.19 0.59 -10.85
C LYS A 114 -4.06 0.01 -9.43
N ALA A 115 -5.11 0.11 -8.63
CA ALA A 115 -5.14 -0.44 -7.27
C ALA A 115 -5.22 -1.97 -7.32
N LEU A 116 -6.07 -2.51 -8.19
CA LEU A 116 -6.23 -3.95 -8.39
C LEU A 116 -4.93 -4.62 -8.84
N PHE A 117 -4.25 -4.04 -9.83
CA PHE A 117 -2.94 -4.54 -10.28
C PHE A 117 -1.87 -4.44 -9.19
N ARG A 118 -1.92 -3.41 -8.33
CA ARG A 118 -1.02 -3.31 -7.18
C ARG A 118 -1.32 -4.39 -6.14
N ALA A 119 -2.59 -4.71 -5.89
CA ALA A 119 -2.99 -5.80 -5.01
C ALA A 119 -2.46 -7.15 -5.53
N VAL A 120 -2.58 -7.42 -6.85
CA VAL A 120 -1.99 -8.61 -7.51
C VAL A 120 -0.48 -8.70 -7.23
N LYS A 121 0.28 -7.63 -7.50
CA LYS A 121 1.73 -7.61 -7.25
C LYS A 121 2.09 -7.83 -5.79
N CYS A 122 1.30 -7.30 -4.85
CA CYS A 122 1.52 -7.52 -3.42
C CYS A 122 1.20 -8.96 -3.01
N ALA A 123 0.12 -9.54 -3.53
CA ALA A 123 -0.26 -10.92 -3.27
C ALA A 123 0.79 -11.91 -3.80
N GLU A 124 1.31 -11.65 -5.00
CA GLU A 124 2.44 -12.41 -5.57
C GLU A 124 3.68 -12.34 -4.67
N ALA A 125 4.08 -11.12 -4.26
CA ALA A 125 5.24 -10.92 -3.40
C ALA A 125 5.10 -11.58 -2.00
N LEU A 126 3.87 -11.67 -1.50
CA LEU A 126 3.55 -12.35 -0.23
C LEU A 126 3.33 -13.87 -0.38
N GLN A 127 3.45 -14.42 -1.59
CA GLN A 127 3.18 -15.83 -1.89
C GLN A 127 1.75 -16.28 -1.49
N LYS A 128 0.80 -15.34 -1.52
CA LYS A 128 -0.63 -15.61 -1.33
C LYS A 128 -1.23 -15.98 -2.69
N TYR A 129 -0.90 -17.18 -3.18
CA TYR A 129 -1.21 -17.56 -4.56
C TYR A 129 -2.70 -17.65 -4.87
N ASP A 130 -3.53 -18.11 -3.92
CA ASP A 130 -4.99 -18.16 -4.10
C ASP A 130 -5.57 -16.78 -4.33
N LEU A 131 -5.25 -15.84 -3.43
CA LEU A 131 -5.65 -14.44 -3.55
C LEU A 131 -5.07 -13.77 -4.81
N CYS A 132 -3.83 -14.09 -5.19
CA CYS A 132 -3.21 -13.60 -6.42
C CYS A 132 -4.06 -13.98 -7.64
N ILE A 133 -4.48 -15.25 -7.74
CA ILE A 133 -5.27 -15.75 -8.87
C ILE A 133 -6.65 -15.09 -8.91
N GLU A 134 -7.34 -15.02 -7.77
CA GLU A 134 -8.65 -14.36 -7.66
C GLU A 134 -8.59 -12.88 -8.12
N LEU A 135 -7.58 -12.14 -7.65
CA LEU A 135 -7.39 -10.74 -8.04
C LEU A 135 -7.01 -10.60 -9.53
N CYS A 136 -6.22 -11.52 -10.07
CA CYS A 136 -5.93 -11.57 -11.50
C CYS A 136 -7.21 -11.81 -12.32
N ASP A 137 -8.06 -12.75 -11.91
CA ASP A 137 -9.32 -13.05 -12.61
C ASP A 137 -10.27 -11.85 -12.57
N GLN A 138 -10.37 -11.15 -11.43
CA GLN A 138 -11.11 -9.89 -11.32
C GLN A 138 -10.56 -8.81 -12.25
N LEU A 139 -9.23 -8.70 -12.36
CA LEU A 139 -8.58 -7.72 -13.21
C LEU A 139 -8.80 -8.04 -14.70
N LEU A 140 -8.66 -9.31 -15.09
CA LEU A 140 -8.85 -9.77 -16.46
C LEU A 140 -10.31 -9.67 -16.93
N THR A 141 -11.27 -9.69 -16.00
CA THR A 141 -12.69 -9.41 -16.31
C THR A 141 -12.89 -7.96 -16.74
N LYS A 142 -12.08 -7.02 -16.22
CA LYS A 142 -12.16 -5.58 -16.53
C LYS A 142 -11.24 -5.16 -17.67
N ASP A 143 -10.03 -5.70 -17.68
CA ASP A 143 -9.01 -5.49 -18.72
C ASP A 143 -8.46 -6.85 -19.15
N SER A 144 -9.11 -7.45 -20.14
CA SER A 144 -8.75 -8.76 -20.69
C SER A 144 -7.42 -8.76 -21.44
N THR A 145 -6.86 -7.59 -21.73
CA THR A 145 -5.64 -7.44 -22.55
C THR A 145 -4.38 -7.22 -21.73
N HIS A 146 -4.48 -7.19 -20.41
CA HIS A 146 -3.35 -6.91 -19.53
C HIS A 146 -2.34 -8.07 -19.49
N ILE A 147 -1.32 -8.00 -20.35
CA ILE A 147 -0.29 -9.05 -20.53
C ILE A 147 0.39 -9.41 -19.20
N ASP A 148 0.83 -8.42 -18.40
CA ASP A 148 1.52 -8.71 -17.14
C ASP A 148 0.65 -9.54 -16.17
N THR A 149 -0.66 -9.33 -16.18
CA THR A 149 -1.60 -10.01 -15.27
C THR A 149 -1.75 -11.47 -15.68
N LEU A 150 -1.81 -11.75 -17.00
CA LEU A 150 -1.82 -13.12 -17.52
C LEU A 150 -0.54 -13.87 -17.12
N THR A 151 0.62 -13.23 -17.26
CA THR A 151 1.90 -13.82 -16.86
C THR A 151 1.96 -14.07 -15.35
N ILE A 152 1.56 -13.08 -14.52
CA ILE A 152 1.53 -13.24 -13.06
C ILE A 152 0.57 -14.37 -12.67
N ARG A 153 -0.60 -14.47 -13.30
CA ARG A 153 -1.58 -15.54 -13.04
C ARG A 153 -0.99 -16.92 -13.32
N GLN A 154 -0.35 -17.12 -14.49
CA GLN A 154 0.29 -18.38 -14.85
C GLN A 154 1.40 -18.75 -13.87
N ASN A 155 2.23 -17.77 -13.48
CA ASN A 155 3.29 -17.95 -12.49
C ASN A 155 2.73 -18.30 -11.10
N CYS A 156 1.70 -17.59 -10.63
CA CYS A 156 1.02 -17.85 -9.36
C CYS A 156 0.40 -19.27 -9.36
N SER A 157 -0.25 -19.70 -10.46
CA SER A 157 -0.82 -21.04 -10.57
C SER A 157 0.23 -22.14 -10.50
N THR A 158 1.37 -21.96 -11.18
CA THR A 158 2.47 -22.94 -11.16
C THR A 158 3.11 -23.03 -9.77
N LYS A 159 3.38 -21.89 -9.14
CA LYS A 159 3.96 -21.81 -7.80
C LYS A 159 3.01 -22.35 -6.72
N LYS A 160 1.69 -22.20 -6.89
CA LYS A 160 0.68 -22.82 -6.02
C LYS A 160 0.83 -24.34 -5.99
N VAL A 161 0.84 -24.98 -7.16
CA VAL A 161 0.98 -26.44 -7.27
C VAL A 161 2.31 -26.91 -6.68
N GLN A 162 3.40 -26.18 -6.94
CA GLN A 162 4.72 -26.48 -6.36
C GLN A 162 4.68 -26.42 -4.83
N LYS A 163 4.13 -25.34 -4.26
CA LYS A 163 4.01 -25.17 -2.81
C LYS A 163 3.17 -26.28 -2.17
N GLU A 164 2.02 -26.61 -2.75
CA GLU A 164 1.16 -27.70 -2.24
C GLU A 164 1.87 -29.07 -2.29
N HIS A 165 2.70 -29.31 -3.30
CA HIS A 165 3.49 -30.53 -3.38
C HIS A 165 4.59 -30.56 -2.30
N GLU A 166 5.29 -29.45 -2.11
CA GLU A 166 6.31 -29.31 -1.06
C GLU A 166 5.72 -29.46 0.35
N ASP A 167 4.56 -28.84 0.61
CA ASP A 167 3.88 -28.92 1.90
C ASP A 167 3.39 -30.35 2.18
N ARG A 168 2.87 -31.06 1.15
CA ARG A 168 2.52 -32.49 1.25
C ARG A 168 3.75 -33.35 1.59
N LYS A 169 4.88 -33.10 0.93
CA LYS A 169 6.14 -33.83 1.20
C LYS A 169 6.66 -33.56 2.62
N ARG A 170 6.64 -32.30 3.07
CA ARG A 170 7.05 -31.91 4.43
C ARG A 170 6.15 -32.53 5.49
N ALA A 171 4.82 -32.51 5.30
CA ALA A 171 3.88 -33.12 6.22
C ALA A 171 4.07 -34.64 6.34
N ALA A 172 4.33 -35.32 5.22
CA ALA A 172 4.63 -36.76 5.24
C ALA A 172 5.93 -37.08 6.00
N GLN A 173 6.98 -36.27 5.81
CA GLN A 173 8.25 -36.42 6.54
C GLN A 173 8.08 -36.16 8.04
N GLN A 174 7.34 -35.12 8.41
CA GLN A 174 7.08 -34.77 9.81
C GLN A 174 6.26 -35.87 10.50
N LYS A 175 5.25 -36.43 9.82
CA LYS A 175 4.46 -37.56 10.34
C LYS A 175 5.33 -38.81 10.56
N LYS A 176 6.25 -39.11 9.62
CA LYS A 176 7.19 -40.22 9.77
C LYS A 176 8.10 -40.03 10.98
N LYS A 177 8.66 -38.82 11.14
CA LYS A 177 9.54 -38.49 12.27
C LYS A 177 8.82 -38.60 13.62
N LEU A 178 7.59 -38.07 13.72
CA LEU A 178 6.77 -38.19 14.93
C LEU A 178 6.44 -39.65 15.27
N ALA A 179 6.18 -40.48 14.27
CA ALA A 179 5.93 -41.91 14.48
C ALA A 179 7.20 -42.67 14.93
N GLU A 180 8.39 -42.26 14.46
CA GLU A 180 9.66 -42.81 14.94
C GLU A 180 9.96 -42.36 16.37
N GLU A 181 9.74 -41.09 16.70
CA GLU A 181 9.90 -40.55 18.07
C GLU A 181 8.96 -41.24 19.07
N GLN A 182 7.69 -41.49 18.71
CA GLN A 182 6.75 -42.23 19.55
C GLN A 182 7.22 -43.66 19.85
N LYS A 183 7.76 -44.38 18.85
CA LYS A 183 8.30 -45.72 19.04
C LYS A 183 9.51 -45.77 19.97
N VAL A 184 10.30 -44.70 20.05
CA VAL A 184 11.44 -44.62 20.97
C VAL A 184 10.99 -44.35 22.40
N ILE A 185 9.87 -43.66 22.60
CA ILE A 185 9.32 -43.37 23.94
C ILE A 185 8.59 -44.60 24.52
N GLU A 186 7.99 -45.43 23.67
CA GLU A 186 7.24 -46.63 24.06
C GLU A 186 8.13 -47.88 24.31
N ASN A 187 9.42 -47.83 23.97
CA ASN A 187 10.41 -48.88 24.27
C ASN A 187 11.36 -48.47 25.40
#